data_AF-A0A7Y8EWH6-F1
#
_entry.id   AF-A0A7Y8EWH6-F1
#
_cell.length_a   1.000
_cell.length_b   1.000
_cell.length_c   1.000
_cell.angle_alpha   90.00
_cell.angle_beta   90.00
_cell.angle_gamma   90.00
#
_symmetry.space_group_name_H-M   'P 1'
#
loop_
_entity.id
_entity.type
_entity.pdbx_description
1 polymer ?
#
loop_
_entity_poly.entity_id
_entity_poly.type
_entity_poly.pdbx_seq_one_letter_code
_entity_poly.pdbx_strand_id
1 'polypeptide(L)'
;MKTSKPDELKAPKKKLTYREKMALLHKLRSAAHLNDKTVWGELGDTTNPAYAAIKKHLRLALKNRQEPRCCYCKRWLLNHASAAPIEHVLSRDTYPQFALQPRNLAISCVDCNSVKGKADWGGFPVAPSRYPAVESLDFFHPRHHRYDEHIRFIRMETNRQEFVSYHGLTPQGQHLCTQLLSAVVGKRSLKRSYPALAGWQRTLDDLDARGDSTDRPQLDAFRQAMEVAITERLQDGDMANALWVIPEEGRPHKAPATRRDGGQHRQASEPPGVIHEQLSL
;
A
#
# COMPACT_ATOMS: atom_id res chain seq x y z
N MET A 1 5.18 35.76 -50.55
CA MET A 1 5.73 34.38 -50.58
C MET A 1 6.04 33.95 -49.15
N LYS A 2 5.20 33.09 -48.55
CA LYS A 2 5.51 32.42 -47.29
C LYS A 2 5.94 30.99 -47.66
N THR A 3 7.17 30.64 -47.34
CA THR A 3 7.75 29.31 -47.56
C THR A 3 7.24 28.36 -46.48
N SER A 4 6.32 27.46 -46.86
CA SER A 4 5.91 26.32 -46.04
C SER A 4 6.97 25.23 -46.11
N LYS A 5 7.54 24.86 -44.95
CA LYS A 5 8.41 23.67 -44.83
C LYS A 5 7.58 22.40 -45.08
N PRO A 6 8.12 21.38 -45.78
CA PRO A 6 7.43 20.12 -45.98
C PRO A 6 7.30 19.34 -44.66
N ASP A 7 6.13 18.76 -44.47
CA ASP A 7 5.80 17.86 -43.36
C ASP A 7 6.60 16.55 -43.55
N GLU A 8 7.60 16.32 -42.69
CA GLU A 8 8.37 15.08 -42.66
C GLU A 8 7.47 13.93 -42.19
N LEU A 9 6.98 13.14 -43.14
CA LEU A 9 6.33 11.85 -42.89
C LEU A 9 7.30 10.92 -42.16
N LYS A 10 7.21 10.89 -40.83
CA LYS A 10 7.97 9.98 -39.98
C LYS A 10 7.69 8.53 -40.38
N ALA A 11 8.74 7.82 -40.79
CA ALA A 11 8.69 6.41 -41.16
C ALA A 11 8.02 5.56 -40.05
N PRO A 12 7.20 4.57 -40.40
CA PRO A 12 6.47 3.76 -39.42
C PRO A 12 7.45 2.99 -38.53
N LYS A 13 7.45 3.30 -37.23
CA LYS A 13 8.26 2.58 -36.24
C LYS A 13 7.88 1.10 -36.25
N LYS A 14 8.81 0.21 -36.64
CA LYS A 14 8.63 -1.24 -36.63
C LYS A 14 8.21 -1.70 -35.23
N LYS A 15 7.00 -2.25 -35.10
CA LYS A 15 6.49 -2.81 -33.83
C LYS A 15 7.21 -4.13 -33.55
N LEU A 16 7.78 -4.28 -32.35
CA LEU A 16 8.39 -5.54 -31.93
C LEU A 16 7.34 -6.67 -31.92
N THR A 17 7.76 -7.84 -32.36
CA THR A 17 7.03 -9.10 -32.28
C THR A 17 6.89 -9.55 -30.82
N TYR A 18 6.00 -10.51 -30.56
CA TYR A 18 5.85 -11.11 -29.24
C TYR A 18 7.15 -11.76 -28.73
N ARG A 19 7.86 -12.49 -29.59
CA ARG A 19 9.13 -13.16 -29.24
C ARG A 19 10.21 -12.16 -28.83
N GLU A 20 10.37 -11.07 -29.57
CA GLU A 20 11.34 -10.01 -29.25
C GLU A 20 11.00 -9.32 -27.92
N LYS A 21 9.72 -9.06 -27.65
CA LYS A 21 9.27 -8.50 -26.36
C LYS A 21 9.59 -9.45 -25.20
N MET A 22 9.38 -10.76 -25.38
CA MET A 22 9.70 -11.75 -24.35
C MET A 22 11.21 -11.85 -24.13
N ALA A 23 12.01 -11.87 -25.19
CA ALA A 23 13.47 -11.87 -25.07
C ALA A 23 13.99 -10.63 -24.32
N LEU A 24 13.44 -9.46 -24.63
CA LEU A 24 13.77 -8.21 -23.94
C LEU A 24 13.38 -8.27 -22.46
N LEU A 25 12.17 -8.74 -22.14
CA LEU A 25 11.73 -8.92 -20.76
C LEU A 25 12.61 -9.92 -20.00
N HIS A 26 13.02 -11.02 -20.64
CA HIS A 26 13.96 -11.99 -20.06
C HIS A 26 15.32 -11.36 -19.77
N LYS A 27 15.88 -10.60 -20.72
CA LYS A 27 17.13 -9.86 -20.51
C LYS A 27 17.03 -8.92 -19.30
N LEU A 28 15.97 -8.12 -19.23
CA LEU A 28 15.75 -7.17 -18.13
C LEU A 28 15.59 -7.89 -16.78
N ARG A 29 14.89 -9.04 -16.76
CA ARG A 29 14.76 -9.86 -15.55
C ARG A 29 16.11 -10.44 -15.10
N SER A 30 16.93 -10.91 -16.03
CA SER A 30 18.27 -11.40 -15.71
C SER A 30 19.15 -10.29 -15.14
N ALA A 31 19.12 -9.09 -15.74
CA ALA A 31 19.84 -7.92 -15.21
C ALA A 31 19.36 -7.54 -13.80
N ALA A 32 18.04 -7.50 -13.59
CA ALA A 32 17.47 -7.24 -12.27
C ALA A 32 17.98 -8.27 -11.25
N HIS A 33 17.94 -9.57 -11.58
CA HIS A 33 18.42 -10.65 -10.70
C HIS A 33 19.89 -10.51 -10.30
N LEU A 34 20.70 -9.85 -11.12
CA LEU A 34 22.09 -9.47 -10.83
C LEU A 34 22.21 -8.14 -10.06
N ASN A 35 21.12 -7.68 -9.45
CA ASN A 35 20.99 -6.45 -8.67
C ASN A 35 21.13 -5.14 -9.45
N ASP A 36 20.88 -5.15 -10.76
CA ASP A 36 20.87 -3.93 -11.56
C ASP A 36 19.67 -3.03 -11.20
N LYS A 37 19.96 -1.86 -10.63
CA LYS A 37 18.96 -0.87 -10.19
C LYS A 37 18.40 -0.04 -11.36
N THR A 38 19.06 -0.01 -12.52
CA THR A 38 18.62 0.83 -13.66
C THR A 38 17.43 0.23 -14.40
N VAL A 39 17.23 -1.09 -14.29
CA VAL A 39 16.23 -1.86 -15.06
C VAL A 39 14.84 -1.23 -15.06
N TRP A 40 14.35 -0.78 -13.90
CA TRP A 40 13.03 -0.16 -13.85
C TRP A 40 13.02 1.28 -14.40
N GLY A 41 14.14 2.01 -14.24
CA GLY A 41 14.34 3.32 -14.84
C GLY A 41 14.30 3.23 -16.36
N GLU A 42 15.02 2.27 -16.94
CA GLU A 42 14.98 1.96 -18.37
C GLU A 42 13.57 1.60 -18.84
N LEU A 43 12.87 0.73 -18.11
CA LEU A 43 11.48 0.39 -18.43
C LEU A 43 10.53 1.60 -18.31
N GLY A 44 10.94 2.64 -17.58
CA GLY A 44 10.25 3.92 -17.45
C GLY A 44 10.42 4.85 -18.64
N ASP A 45 11.41 4.64 -19.51
CA ASP A 45 11.65 5.46 -20.68
C ASP A 45 10.55 5.29 -21.73
N THR A 46 9.74 6.33 -21.89
CA THR A 46 8.62 6.38 -22.84
C THR A 46 9.07 6.64 -24.27
N THR A 47 10.34 7.05 -24.49
CA THR A 47 10.89 7.26 -25.84
C THR A 47 11.13 5.93 -26.55
N ASN A 48 11.40 4.87 -25.78
CA ASN A 48 11.52 3.51 -26.27
C ASN A 48 10.14 2.83 -26.37
N PRO A 49 9.61 2.60 -27.58
CA PRO A 49 8.26 2.04 -27.77
C PRO A 49 8.17 0.59 -27.26
N ALA A 50 9.26 -0.16 -27.21
CA ALA A 50 9.28 -1.53 -26.67
C ALA A 50 9.06 -1.53 -25.16
N TYR A 51 9.79 -0.67 -24.43
CA TYR A 51 9.67 -0.52 -22.97
C TYR A 51 8.30 -0.01 -22.56
N ALA A 52 7.80 1.03 -23.26
CA ALA A 52 6.44 1.53 -23.06
C ALA A 52 5.38 0.43 -23.26
N ALA A 53 5.52 -0.41 -24.29
CA ALA A 53 4.61 -1.53 -24.54
C ALA A 53 4.69 -2.59 -23.44
N ILE A 54 5.89 -3.00 -23.00
CA ILE A 54 6.06 -3.98 -21.92
C ILE A 54 5.43 -3.47 -20.63
N LYS A 55 5.71 -2.22 -20.22
CA LYS A 55 5.15 -1.63 -19.00
C LYS A 55 3.63 -1.49 -19.08
N LYS A 56 3.08 -1.18 -20.26
CA LYS A 56 1.63 -1.15 -20.50
C LYS A 56 1.02 -2.54 -20.33
N HIS A 57 1.60 -3.58 -20.95
CA HIS A 57 1.10 -4.95 -20.83
C HIS A 57 1.18 -5.48 -19.40
N LEU A 58 2.29 -5.23 -18.70
CA LEU A 58 2.47 -5.58 -17.30
C LEU A 58 1.38 -4.95 -16.42
N ARG A 59 1.14 -3.64 -16.58
CA ARG A 59 0.09 -2.94 -15.85
C ARG A 59 -1.30 -3.54 -16.11
N LEU A 60 -1.62 -3.83 -17.38
CA LEU A 60 -2.90 -4.42 -17.75
C LEU A 60 -3.09 -5.80 -17.11
N ALA A 61 -2.07 -6.66 -17.18
CA ALA A 61 -2.11 -7.99 -16.56
C ALA A 61 -2.30 -7.91 -15.04
N LEU A 62 -1.63 -6.98 -14.36
CA LEU A 62 -1.79 -6.77 -12.92
C LEU A 62 -3.18 -6.24 -12.56
N LYS A 63 -3.71 -5.26 -13.32
CA LYS A 63 -5.08 -4.75 -13.13
C LYS A 63 -6.13 -5.84 -13.30
N ASN A 64 -6.02 -6.66 -14.36
CA ASN A 64 -6.96 -7.74 -14.62
C ASN A 64 -6.97 -8.77 -13.48
N ARG A 65 -5.81 -9.04 -12.90
CA ARG A 65 -5.70 -10.02 -11.81
C ARG A 65 -6.20 -9.50 -10.45
N GLN A 66 -6.02 -8.23 -10.14
CA GLN A 66 -6.34 -7.69 -8.82
C GLN A 66 -7.78 -7.20 -8.68
N GLU A 67 -8.56 -7.31 -9.76
CA GLU A 67 -9.67 -6.40 -10.05
C GLU A 67 -9.15 -4.94 -10.08
N PRO A 68 -9.80 -3.98 -10.76
CA PRO A 68 -9.25 -2.63 -10.88
C PRO A 68 -9.38 -1.86 -9.55
N ARG A 69 -8.70 -2.32 -8.51
CA ARG A 69 -8.65 -1.79 -7.14
C ARG A 69 -7.21 -1.67 -6.67
N CYS A 70 -6.94 -0.67 -5.85
CA CYS A 70 -5.66 -0.51 -5.17
C CYS A 70 -5.37 -1.74 -4.30
N CYS A 71 -4.16 -2.28 -4.39
CA CYS A 71 -3.73 -3.43 -3.61
C CYS A 71 -3.77 -3.20 -2.08
N TYR A 72 -3.66 -1.95 -1.63
CA TYR A 72 -3.62 -1.61 -0.19
C TYR A 72 -4.93 -1.03 0.33
N CYS A 73 -5.47 0.03 -0.30
CA CYS A 73 -6.67 0.73 0.21
C CYS A 73 -7.97 0.30 -0.47
N LYS A 74 -7.92 -0.65 -1.42
CA LYS A 74 -9.07 -1.22 -2.14
C LYS A 74 -9.99 -0.23 -2.88
N ARG A 75 -9.60 1.03 -3.03
CA ARG A 75 -10.26 2.01 -3.90
C ARG A 75 -10.21 1.58 -5.36
N TRP A 76 -11.27 1.87 -6.09
CA TRP A 76 -11.34 1.61 -7.52
C TRP A 76 -10.32 2.44 -8.31
N LEU A 77 -9.75 1.82 -9.35
CA LEU A 77 -8.74 2.34 -10.26
C LEU A 77 -9.27 2.33 -11.69
N LEU A 78 -10.42 2.97 -11.87
CA LEU A 78 -11.18 3.02 -13.13
C LEU A 78 -10.48 3.83 -14.23
N ASN A 79 -9.45 4.61 -13.89
CA ASN A 79 -8.83 5.60 -14.77
C ASN A 79 -7.49 5.13 -15.39
N HIS A 80 -6.91 6.02 -16.22
CA HIS A 80 -5.68 5.89 -17.00
C HIS A 80 -4.45 5.39 -16.19
N ALA A 81 -3.38 5.04 -16.91
CA ALA A 81 -2.17 4.43 -16.36
C ALA A 81 -1.51 5.23 -15.22
N SER A 82 -1.69 6.55 -15.19
CA SER A 82 -1.23 7.47 -14.12
C SER A 82 -1.96 7.26 -12.80
N ALA A 83 -3.25 6.89 -12.83
CA ALA A 83 -4.04 6.62 -11.63
C ALA A 83 -3.73 5.26 -10.99
N ALA A 84 -2.97 4.41 -11.70
CA ALA A 84 -2.68 3.02 -11.34
C ALA A 84 -1.19 2.71 -11.53
N PRO A 85 -0.30 3.33 -10.74
CA PRO A 85 1.11 2.98 -10.72
C PRO A 85 1.31 1.49 -10.41
N ILE A 86 2.40 0.94 -10.94
CA ILE A 86 2.85 -0.41 -10.58
C ILE A 86 3.64 -0.27 -9.27
N GLU A 87 3.13 -0.95 -8.26
CA GLU A 87 3.67 -1.03 -6.92
C GLU A 87 4.74 -2.11 -6.84
N HIS A 88 5.82 -1.83 -6.10
CA HIS A 88 6.79 -2.84 -5.68
C HIS A 88 6.57 -3.12 -4.20
N VAL A 89 6.10 -4.33 -3.89
CA VAL A 89 5.81 -4.73 -2.52
C VAL A 89 7.09 -4.66 -1.67
N LEU A 90 8.14 -5.34 -2.11
CA LEU A 90 9.51 -5.13 -1.66
C LEU A 90 10.16 -4.02 -2.47
N SER A 91 10.69 -3.00 -1.78
CA SER A 91 11.29 -1.82 -2.40
C SER A 91 12.37 -2.22 -3.41
N ARG A 92 12.26 -1.75 -4.66
CA ARG A 92 13.28 -2.01 -5.70
C ARG A 92 14.63 -1.37 -5.38
N ASP A 93 14.66 -0.39 -4.49
CA ASP A 93 15.89 0.31 -4.10
C ASP A 93 16.73 -0.56 -3.15
N THR A 94 16.04 -1.34 -2.31
CA THR A 94 16.63 -2.33 -1.39
C THR A 94 16.79 -3.70 -2.05
N TYR A 95 15.79 -4.15 -2.82
CA TYR A 95 15.74 -5.46 -3.46
C TYR A 95 15.60 -5.38 -5.00
N PRO A 96 16.62 -4.86 -5.71
CA PRO A 96 16.58 -4.73 -7.17
C PRO A 96 16.40 -6.07 -7.89
N GLN A 97 16.87 -7.18 -7.30
CA GLN A 97 16.64 -8.54 -7.78
C GLN A 97 15.17 -8.93 -7.93
N PHE A 98 14.26 -8.22 -7.27
CA PHE A 98 12.83 -8.45 -7.36
C PHE A 98 12.08 -7.37 -8.17
N ALA A 99 12.78 -6.41 -8.81
CA ALA A 99 12.16 -5.30 -9.53
C ALA A 99 11.22 -5.74 -10.68
N LEU A 100 11.50 -6.86 -11.33
CA LEU A 100 10.65 -7.43 -12.40
C LEU A 100 10.05 -8.79 -12.05
N GLN A 101 10.08 -9.16 -10.77
CA GLN A 101 9.51 -10.41 -10.29
C GLN A 101 7.98 -10.30 -10.21
N PRO A 102 7.19 -11.15 -10.89
CA PRO A 102 5.73 -11.01 -10.91
C PRO A 102 5.05 -11.08 -9.54
N ARG A 103 5.66 -11.75 -8.56
CA ARG A 103 5.18 -11.78 -7.17
C ARG A 103 5.44 -10.48 -6.41
N ASN A 104 6.41 -9.68 -6.85
CA ASN A 104 6.73 -8.39 -6.23
C ASN A 104 5.91 -7.22 -6.75
N LEU A 105 5.15 -7.44 -7.83
CA LEU A 105 4.46 -6.38 -8.53
C LEU A 105 2.96 -6.44 -8.27
N ALA A 106 2.40 -5.27 -7.98
CA ALA A 106 0.99 -5.04 -7.79
C ALA A 106 0.56 -3.72 -8.44
N ILE A 107 -0.74 -3.43 -8.48
CA ILE A 107 -1.23 -2.07 -8.77
C ILE A 107 -1.70 -1.42 -7.48
N SER A 108 -1.21 -0.21 -7.21
CA SER A 108 -1.67 0.66 -6.13
C SER A 108 -2.28 1.94 -6.72
N CYS A 109 -2.98 2.72 -5.90
CA CYS A 109 -3.30 4.12 -6.23
C CYS A 109 -2.08 5.01 -5.98
N VAL A 110 -2.08 6.21 -6.57
CA VAL A 110 -1.00 7.20 -6.39
C VAL A 110 -0.74 7.53 -4.92
N ASP A 111 -1.78 7.75 -4.09
CA ASP A 111 -1.59 8.09 -2.67
C ASP A 111 -0.83 6.98 -1.92
N CYS A 112 -1.29 5.72 -2.02
CA CYS A 112 -0.62 4.61 -1.35
C CYS A 112 0.80 4.36 -1.90
N ASN A 113 0.99 4.47 -3.22
CA ASN A 113 2.32 4.31 -3.83
C ASN A 113 3.29 5.39 -3.31
N SER A 114 2.82 6.63 -3.26
CA SER A 114 3.62 7.78 -2.81
C SER A 114 3.94 7.70 -1.32
N VAL A 115 2.97 7.36 -0.47
CA VAL A 115 3.18 7.26 0.98
C VAL A 115 4.09 6.08 1.33
N LYS A 116 3.89 4.92 0.70
CA LYS A 116 4.81 3.78 0.90
C LYS A 116 6.22 4.13 0.41
N GLY A 117 6.32 4.78 -0.75
CA GLY A 117 7.58 5.20 -1.34
C GLY A 117 8.60 4.08 -1.42
N LYS A 118 9.72 4.24 -0.72
CA LYS A 118 10.86 3.32 -0.69
C LYS A 118 10.91 2.44 0.55
N ALA A 119 9.88 2.49 1.41
CA ALA A 119 9.86 1.78 2.68
C ALA A 119 10.19 0.29 2.49
N ASP A 120 11.16 -0.17 3.28
CA ASP A 120 11.56 -1.56 3.35
C ASP A 120 10.77 -2.29 4.44
N TRP A 121 9.61 -2.83 4.05
CA TRP A 121 8.83 -3.69 4.94
C TRP A 121 9.41 -5.09 5.12
N GLY A 122 10.34 -5.49 4.24
CA GLY A 122 11.01 -6.79 4.34
C GLY A 122 11.98 -6.84 5.51
N GLY A 123 12.72 -5.75 5.73
CA GLY A 123 13.64 -5.59 6.86
C GLY A 123 14.63 -6.74 7.01
N PHE A 124 14.95 -7.45 5.92
CA PHE A 124 15.74 -8.68 6.01
C PHE A 124 17.19 -8.33 6.35
N PRO A 125 17.79 -8.92 7.40
CA PRO A 125 19.19 -8.65 7.77
C PRO A 125 20.18 -8.92 6.63
N VAL A 126 19.85 -9.93 5.81
CA VAL A 126 20.56 -10.26 4.57
C VAL A 126 19.53 -10.33 3.45
N ALA A 127 19.80 -9.64 2.34
CA ALA A 127 18.92 -9.64 1.19
C ALA A 127 18.76 -11.08 0.65
N PRO A 128 17.52 -11.59 0.55
CA PRO A 128 17.32 -12.98 0.17
C PRO A 128 17.61 -13.18 -1.32
N SER A 129 18.20 -14.33 -1.66
CA SER A 129 18.51 -14.72 -3.04
C SER A 129 17.26 -15.16 -3.82
N ARG A 130 16.23 -15.61 -3.11
CA ARG A 130 14.92 -15.99 -3.64
C ARG A 130 13.85 -15.07 -3.08
N TYR A 131 12.74 -14.95 -3.81
CA TYR A 131 11.60 -14.20 -3.31
C TYR A 131 11.11 -14.84 -2.00
N PRO A 132 10.94 -14.07 -0.91
CA PRO A 132 10.52 -14.60 0.39
C PRO A 132 9.25 -15.43 0.29
N ALA A 133 9.19 -16.48 1.12
CA ALA A 133 7.97 -17.27 1.29
C ALA A 133 6.96 -16.46 2.13
N VAL A 134 5.67 -16.82 2.07
CA VAL A 134 4.63 -16.03 2.75
C VAL A 134 4.79 -16.08 4.27
N GLU A 135 5.32 -17.19 4.79
CA GLU A 135 5.54 -17.45 6.21
C GLU A 135 6.62 -16.57 6.82
N SER A 136 7.52 -16.01 5.99
CA SER A 136 8.57 -15.11 6.44
C SER A 136 8.19 -13.63 6.30
N LEU A 137 6.91 -13.31 6.07
CA LEU A 137 6.44 -11.94 5.87
C LEU A 137 5.63 -11.47 7.09
N ASP A 138 6.19 -10.52 7.82
CA ASP A 138 5.53 -9.87 8.95
C ASP A 138 4.64 -8.68 8.54
N PHE A 139 4.46 -8.47 7.24
CA PHE A 139 3.67 -7.39 6.67
C PHE A 139 2.64 -7.91 5.65
N PHE A 140 1.63 -7.10 5.35
CA PHE A 140 0.62 -7.47 4.36
C PHE A 140 1.20 -7.53 2.94
N HIS A 141 1.13 -8.71 2.33
CA HIS A 141 1.58 -8.93 0.96
C HIS A 141 0.39 -9.11 0.00
N PRO A 142 0.13 -8.16 -0.92
CA PRO A 142 -1.08 -8.13 -1.75
C PRO A 142 -1.22 -9.27 -2.77
N ARG A 143 -0.15 -10.07 -2.95
CA ARG A 143 -0.15 -11.24 -3.85
C ARG A 143 -0.26 -12.58 -3.12
N HIS A 144 -0.03 -12.58 -1.81
CA HIS A 144 0.00 -13.79 -0.98
C HIS A 144 -1.16 -13.83 0.01
N HIS A 145 -1.52 -12.69 0.58
CA HIS A 145 -2.61 -12.58 1.54
C HIS A 145 -3.94 -12.25 0.85
N ARG A 146 -5.00 -12.93 1.30
CA ARG A 146 -6.38 -12.55 0.96
C ARG A 146 -6.76 -11.34 1.81
N TYR A 147 -7.19 -10.26 1.17
CA TYR A 147 -7.32 -8.98 1.87
C TYR A 147 -8.35 -9.05 3.00
N ASP A 148 -9.46 -9.75 2.77
CA ASP A 148 -10.54 -9.99 3.71
C ASP A 148 -10.22 -11.04 4.80
N GLU A 149 -9.02 -11.61 4.82
CA GLU A 149 -8.56 -12.38 5.99
C GLU A 149 -7.74 -11.50 6.93
N HIS A 150 -7.20 -10.39 6.41
CA HIS A 150 -6.24 -9.55 7.13
C HIS A 150 -6.79 -8.16 7.47
N ILE A 151 -7.70 -7.60 6.68
CA ILE A 151 -8.22 -6.24 6.83
C ILE A 151 -9.74 -6.21 6.64
N ARG A 152 -10.43 -5.46 7.51
CA ARG A 152 -11.81 -4.98 7.30
C ARG A 152 -11.79 -3.48 7.08
N PHE A 153 -12.73 -2.95 6.31
CA PHE A 153 -12.88 -1.51 6.18
C PHE A 153 -14.33 -1.12 5.95
N ILE A 154 -14.67 0.09 6.39
CA ILE A 154 -15.91 0.78 6.06
C ILE A 154 -15.55 2.06 5.32
N ARG A 155 -16.32 2.39 4.28
CA ARG A 155 -16.16 3.61 3.48
C ARG A 155 -17.52 4.21 3.24
N MET A 156 -17.70 5.45 3.66
CA MET A 156 -18.90 6.25 3.47
C MET A 156 -18.52 7.54 2.77
N GLU A 157 -19.19 7.84 1.66
CA GLU A 157 -18.89 9.01 0.84
C GLU A 157 -20.19 9.78 0.60
N THR A 158 -20.12 11.10 0.80
CA THR A 158 -21.13 12.08 0.41
C THR A 158 -20.47 13.15 -0.45
N ASN A 159 -21.27 14.04 -1.02
CA ASN A 159 -20.76 15.18 -1.80
C ASN A 159 -19.72 16.01 -1.01
N ARG A 160 -19.79 16.03 0.33
CA ARG A 160 -18.96 16.88 1.19
C ARG A 160 -18.11 16.16 2.21
N GLN A 161 -18.36 14.88 2.49
CA GLN A 161 -17.54 14.06 3.39
C GLN A 161 -17.11 12.72 2.77
N GLU A 162 -15.90 12.27 3.08
CA GLU A 162 -15.43 10.89 2.88
C GLU A 162 -14.99 10.46 4.27
N PHE A 163 -15.53 9.35 4.74
CA PHE A 163 -15.10 8.67 5.93
C PHE A 163 -14.66 7.29 5.50
N VAL A 164 -13.43 6.93 5.86
CA VAL A 164 -12.95 5.58 5.68
C VAL A 164 -12.18 5.17 6.93
N SER A 165 -12.49 3.97 7.43
CA SER A 165 -11.76 3.37 8.53
C SER A 165 -11.33 1.96 8.12
N TYR A 166 -10.10 1.59 8.48
CA TYR A 166 -9.54 0.26 8.24
C TYR A 166 -9.21 -0.37 9.60
N HIS A 167 -9.42 -1.67 9.69
CA HIS A 167 -9.12 -2.46 10.87
C HIS A 167 -8.31 -3.69 10.45
N GLY A 168 -7.11 -3.82 11.03
CA GLY A 168 -6.22 -4.96 10.81
C GLY A 168 -6.57 -6.11 11.74
N LEU A 169 -6.96 -7.25 11.16
CA LEU A 169 -7.36 -8.47 11.88
C LEU A 169 -6.16 -9.34 12.31
N THR A 170 -5.05 -9.27 11.58
CA THR A 170 -3.83 -10.04 11.85
C THR A 170 -2.64 -9.09 12.01
N PRO A 171 -1.48 -9.55 12.53
CA PRO A 171 -0.27 -8.72 12.59
C PRO A 171 0.10 -8.09 11.25
N GLN A 172 0.01 -8.84 10.15
CA GLN A 172 0.28 -8.31 8.81
C GLN A 172 -0.73 -7.23 8.39
N GLY A 173 -2.01 -7.42 8.72
CA GLY A 173 -3.06 -6.44 8.45
C GLY A 173 -2.93 -5.18 9.30
N GLN A 174 -2.57 -5.33 10.57
CA GLN A 174 -2.28 -4.24 11.50
C GLN A 174 -1.09 -3.44 11.01
N HIS A 175 0.00 -4.11 10.60
CA HIS A 175 1.15 -3.47 9.97
C HIS A 175 0.73 -2.61 8.76
N LEU A 176 -0.11 -3.12 7.86
CA LEU A 176 -0.59 -2.31 6.73
C LEU A 176 -1.39 -1.07 7.19
N CYS A 177 -2.24 -1.25 8.20
CA CYS A 177 -3.07 -0.17 8.71
C CYS A 177 -2.22 0.95 9.31
N THR A 178 -1.25 0.60 10.17
CA THR A 178 -0.41 1.55 10.90
C THR A 178 0.70 2.15 10.05
N GLN A 179 1.33 1.36 9.17
CA GLN A 179 2.47 1.81 8.37
C GLN A 179 2.08 2.51 7.06
N LEU A 180 0.80 2.47 6.67
CA LEU A 180 0.38 3.05 5.39
C LEU A 180 -1.03 3.65 5.42
N LEU A 181 -2.05 2.90 5.86
CA LEU A 181 -3.43 3.33 5.66
C LEU A 181 -3.81 4.51 6.57
N SER A 182 -3.32 4.58 7.81
CA SER A 182 -3.53 5.75 8.69
C SER A 182 -3.02 7.03 8.04
N ALA A 183 -1.79 7.01 7.53
CA ALA A 183 -1.19 8.15 6.82
C ALA A 183 -1.96 8.53 5.55
N VAL A 184 -2.40 7.55 4.75
CA VAL A 184 -3.19 7.80 3.53
C VAL A 184 -4.55 8.41 3.85
N VAL A 185 -5.24 7.91 4.88
CA VAL A 185 -6.53 8.45 5.33
C VAL A 185 -6.34 9.86 5.89
N GLY A 186 -5.36 10.02 6.76
CA GLY A 186 -5.00 11.30 7.37
C GLY A 186 -4.70 12.39 6.34
N LYS A 187 -3.84 12.10 5.36
CA LYS A 187 -3.49 13.04 4.28
C LYS A 187 -4.71 13.49 3.50
N ARG A 188 -5.69 12.61 3.31
CA ARG A 188 -6.96 12.94 2.63
C ARG A 188 -7.89 13.77 3.49
N SER A 189 -8.05 13.40 4.76
CA SER A 189 -8.83 14.17 5.72
C SER A 189 -8.29 15.60 5.82
N LEU A 190 -6.97 15.78 5.88
CA LEU A 190 -6.36 17.10 5.90
C LEU A 190 -6.63 17.89 4.61
N LYS A 191 -6.39 17.29 3.44
CA LYS A 191 -6.69 17.93 2.13
C LYS A 191 -8.14 18.39 2.03
N ARG A 192 -9.07 17.68 2.67
CA ARG A 192 -10.49 18.00 2.65
C ARG A 192 -10.88 19.06 3.66
N SER A 193 -10.38 18.97 4.89
CA SER A 193 -10.68 19.91 5.97
C SER A 193 -10.08 21.30 5.75
N TYR A 194 -9.07 21.41 4.88
CA TYR A 194 -8.41 22.67 4.55
C TYR A 194 -8.47 22.96 3.04
N PRO A 195 -9.56 23.55 2.52
CA PRO A 195 -9.74 23.80 1.08
C PRO A 195 -8.62 24.62 0.42
N ALA A 196 -7.96 25.51 1.18
CA ALA A 196 -6.79 26.25 0.72
C ALA A 196 -5.63 25.30 0.34
N LEU A 197 -5.41 24.23 1.12
CA LEU A 197 -4.42 23.19 0.86
C LEU A 197 -4.69 22.46 -0.46
N ALA A 198 -5.97 22.17 -0.73
CA ALA A 198 -6.40 21.59 -2.01
C ALA A 198 -6.23 22.57 -3.19
N GLY A 199 -6.30 23.88 -2.93
CA GLY A 199 -5.93 24.92 -3.90
C GLY A 199 -4.44 24.88 -4.23
N TRP A 200 -3.59 24.92 -3.21
CA TRP A 200 -2.14 24.88 -3.39
C TRP A 200 -1.66 23.59 -4.05
N GLN A 201 -2.19 22.43 -3.66
CA GLN A 201 -1.86 21.15 -4.31
C GLN A 201 -2.20 21.16 -5.80
N ARG A 202 -3.35 21.70 -6.21
CA ARG A 202 -3.69 21.82 -7.64
C ARG A 202 -2.70 22.69 -8.38
N THR A 203 -2.29 23.81 -7.78
CA THR A 203 -1.24 24.66 -8.35
C THR A 203 0.09 23.91 -8.49
N LEU A 204 0.47 23.09 -7.51
CA LEU A 204 1.67 22.24 -7.57
C LEU A 204 1.57 21.19 -8.69
N ASP A 205 0.44 20.50 -8.81
CA ASP A 205 0.22 19.47 -9.83
C ASP A 205 0.20 20.10 -11.24
N ASP A 206 -0.39 21.29 -11.41
CA ASP A 206 -0.39 22.05 -12.67
C ASP A 206 1.02 22.51 -13.06
N LEU A 207 1.85 22.83 -12.08
CA LEU A 207 3.25 23.20 -12.29
C LEU A 207 4.11 22.01 -12.76
N ASP A 208 3.79 20.79 -12.33
CA ASP A 208 4.45 19.55 -12.77
C ASP A 208 3.97 19.12 -14.16
N ALA A 209 2.67 19.25 -14.45
CA ALA A 209 2.08 18.87 -15.72
C ALA A 209 2.59 19.69 -16.91
N ARG A 210 3.07 20.92 -16.66
CA ARG A 210 3.64 21.81 -17.69
C ARG A 210 4.95 21.29 -18.29
N GLY A 211 5.60 20.31 -17.66
CA GLY A 211 6.74 19.61 -18.27
C GLY A 211 8.01 20.46 -18.50
N ASP A 212 8.03 21.71 -18.05
CA ASP A 212 9.25 22.53 -18.03
C ASP A 212 10.19 21.92 -16.99
N SER A 213 11.19 21.18 -17.47
CA SER A 213 12.23 20.52 -16.69
C SER A 213 13.24 21.51 -16.11
N THR A 214 12.76 22.56 -15.46
CA THR A 214 13.60 23.41 -14.63
C THR A 214 13.76 22.74 -13.28
N ASP A 215 15.00 22.63 -12.81
CA ASP A 215 15.30 22.30 -11.43
C ASP A 215 14.66 23.38 -10.55
N ARG A 216 13.75 22.98 -9.64
CA ARG A 216 12.96 23.88 -8.79
C ARG A 216 13.20 23.56 -7.32
N PRO A 217 14.42 23.80 -6.81
CA PRO A 217 14.79 23.40 -5.45
C PRO A 217 13.91 24.04 -4.38
N GLN A 218 13.40 25.25 -4.62
CA GLN A 218 12.47 25.95 -3.73
C GLN A 218 11.09 25.28 -3.69
N LEU A 219 10.62 24.76 -4.84
CA LEU A 219 9.35 24.03 -4.93
C LEU A 219 9.45 22.68 -4.23
N ASP A 220 10.58 21.99 -4.41
CA ASP A 220 10.86 20.71 -3.75
C ASP A 220 11.00 20.87 -2.24
N ALA A 221 11.70 21.93 -1.79
CA ALA A 221 11.79 22.26 -0.37
C ALA A 221 10.41 22.57 0.24
N PHE A 222 9.56 23.32 -0.46
CA PHE A 222 8.19 23.58 -0.01
C PHE A 222 7.34 22.30 0.06
N ARG A 223 7.45 21.42 -0.93
CA ARG A 223 6.78 20.10 -0.93
C ARG A 223 7.22 19.25 0.25
N GLN A 224 8.53 19.21 0.52
CA GLN A 224 9.08 18.46 1.64
C GLN A 224 8.60 19.04 2.97
N ALA A 225 8.60 20.37 3.13
CA ALA A 225 8.09 21.03 4.32
C ALA A 225 6.59 20.75 4.54
N MET A 226 5.80 20.75 3.46
CA MET A 226 4.39 20.37 3.51
C MET A 226 4.21 18.91 3.93
N GLU A 227 4.96 17.97 3.34
CA GLU A 227 4.84 16.55 3.68
C GLU A 227 5.23 16.29 5.14
N VAL A 228 6.26 16.98 5.64
CA VAL A 228 6.65 16.94 7.06
C VAL A 228 5.53 17.46 7.95
N ALA A 229 5.00 18.65 7.67
CA ALA A 229 3.92 19.24 8.46
C ALA A 229 2.64 18.38 8.45
N ILE A 230 2.31 17.75 7.31
CA ILE A 230 1.22 16.77 7.22
C ILE A 230 1.54 15.57 8.12
N THR A 231 2.74 15.01 8.01
CA THR A 231 3.14 13.81 8.77
C THR A 231 3.11 14.06 10.28
N GLU A 232 3.64 15.18 10.76
CA GLU A 232 3.59 15.60 12.17
C GLU A 232 2.14 15.70 12.65
N ARG A 233 1.27 16.37 11.88
CA ARG A 233 -0.16 16.49 12.19
C ARG A 233 -0.87 15.13 12.28
N LEU A 234 -0.42 14.15 11.50
CA LEU A 234 -0.98 12.80 11.52
C LEU A 234 -0.46 11.96 12.68
N GLN A 235 0.80 12.14 13.10
CA GLN A 235 1.35 11.51 14.30
C GLN A 235 0.66 12.03 15.57
N ASP A 236 0.38 13.33 15.65
CA ASP A 236 -0.41 13.93 16.73
C ASP A 236 -1.85 13.35 16.75
N GLY A 237 -2.41 13.08 15.57
CA GLY A 237 -3.74 12.49 15.41
C GLY A 237 -3.80 11.00 15.75
N ASP A 238 -2.74 10.22 15.49
CA ASP A 238 -2.64 8.81 15.90
C ASP A 238 -2.51 8.68 17.44
N MET A 239 -1.87 9.64 18.12
CA MET A 239 -1.90 9.73 19.59
C MET A 239 -3.30 10.04 20.13
N ALA A 240 -4.12 10.80 19.39
CA ALA A 240 -5.51 11.07 19.74
C ALA A 240 -6.48 9.94 19.34
N ASN A 241 -6.20 9.19 18.28
CA ASN A 241 -6.97 8.01 17.85
C ASN A 241 -6.57 6.73 18.60
N ALA A 242 -5.50 6.76 19.41
CA ALA A 242 -5.18 5.70 20.38
C ALA A 242 -6.24 5.56 21.50
N LEU A 243 -7.30 6.39 21.50
CA LEU A 243 -8.50 6.23 22.33
C LEU A 243 -9.41 5.07 21.93
N TRP A 244 -9.13 4.34 20.84
CA TRP A 244 -9.91 3.17 20.43
C TRP A 244 -9.32 1.82 20.89
N VAL A 245 -8.40 1.83 21.85
CA VAL A 245 -8.16 0.63 22.66
C VAL A 245 -9.41 0.42 23.51
N ILE A 246 -10.29 -0.47 23.05
CA ILE A 246 -11.36 -1.02 23.89
C ILE A 246 -10.68 -1.56 25.16
N PRO A 247 -11.04 -1.09 26.37
CA PRO A 247 -10.56 -1.73 27.59
C PRO A 247 -10.90 -3.21 27.52
N GLU A 248 -9.96 -4.11 27.84
CA GLU A 248 -10.31 -5.53 27.99
C GLU A 248 -11.42 -5.64 29.05
N GLU A 249 -12.67 -5.73 28.61
CA GLU A 249 -13.78 -6.09 29.48
C GLU A 249 -13.61 -7.56 29.86
N GLY A 250 -13.33 -7.78 31.15
CA GLY A 250 -13.70 -9.03 31.82
C GLY A 250 -12.68 -10.16 31.76
N ARG A 251 -11.45 -9.94 32.25
CA ARG A 251 -10.78 -11.01 33.00
C ARG A 251 -11.13 -10.85 34.48
N PRO A 252 -11.80 -11.83 35.13
CA PRO A 252 -12.00 -11.74 36.57
C PRO A 252 -10.64 -11.78 37.25
N HIS A 253 -10.30 -10.67 37.90
CA HIS A 253 -9.19 -10.59 38.85
C HIS A 253 -9.40 -11.68 39.91
N LYS A 254 -8.50 -12.67 39.95
CA LYS A 254 -8.35 -13.51 41.14
C LYS A 254 -7.89 -12.58 42.27
N ALA A 255 -8.76 -12.39 43.25
CA ALA A 255 -8.40 -11.72 44.49
C ALA A 255 -7.20 -12.44 45.14
N PRO A 256 -6.25 -11.71 45.74
CA PRO A 256 -5.12 -12.33 46.42
C PRO A 256 -5.62 -13.11 47.64
N ALA A 257 -5.18 -14.35 47.76
CA ALA A 257 -5.52 -15.23 48.87
C ALA A 257 -5.01 -14.63 50.19
N THR A 258 -5.93 -14.09 50.98
CA THR A 258 -5.67 -13.78 52.39
C THR A 258 -5.58 -15.09 53.16
N ARG A 259 -4.37 -15.42 53.60
CA ARG A 259 -4.11 -16.50 54.54
C ARG A 259 -4.66 -16.06 55.90
N ARG A 260 -5.76 -16.67 56.35
CA ARG A 260 -6.18 -16.65 57.76
C ARG A 260 -6.30 -18.08 58.24
N ASP A 261 -5.51 -18.37 59.26
CA ASP A 261 -5.53 -19.55 60.09
C ASP A 261 -6.88 -19.72 60.81
N GLY A 262 -7.26 -20.98 60.98
CA GLY A 262 -7.91 -21.48 62.18
C GLY A 262 -9.43 -21.38 62.26
N GLY A 263 -10.09 -22.53 62.47
CA GLY A 263 -11.38 -22.57 63.17
C GLY A 263 -12.39 -23.55 62.60
N GLN A 264 -12.51 -24.70 63.26
CA GLN A 264 -13.54 -25.73 63.12
C GLN A 264 -14.97 -25.17 63.13
N HIS A 265 -15.87 -25.67 62.26
CA HIS A 265 -16.98 -26.57 62.64
C HIS A 265 -18.05 -26.71 61.53
N ARG A 266 -18.41 -27.98 61.26
CA ARG A 266 -19.73 -28.53 60.89
C ARG A 266 -20.50 -27.90 59.72
N GLN A 267 -20.66 -28.68 58.64
CA GLN A 267 -21.86 -28.62 57.81
C GLN A 267 -22.49 -30.01 57.71
N ALA A 268 -23.80 -30.03 57.95
CA ALA A 268 -24.68 -31.14 57.72
C ALA A 268 -25.33 -30.99 56.33
N SER A 269 -25.55 -32.15 55.70
CA SER A 269 -26.63 -32.49 54.76
C SER A 269 -26.77 -31.70 53.44
N GLU A 270 -26.30 -32.33 52.37
CA GLU A 270 -26.99 -32.49 51.07
C GLU A 270 -28.42 -33.06 51.24
N PRO A 271 -29.38 -32.92 50.28
CA PRO A 271 -29.30 -33.61 48.96
C PRO A 271 -30.12 -32.92 47.81
N PRO A 272 -30.53 -33.60 46.71
CA PRO A 272 -29.73 -33.74 45.50
C PRO A 272 -30.49 -33.39 44.18
N GLY A 273 -29.73 -33.28 43.09
CA GLY A 273 -30.09 -33.76 41.74
C GLY A 273 -31.20 -33.05 40.96
N VAL A 274 -30.94 -32.71 39.69
CA VAL A 274 -31.54 -33.36 38.51
C VAL A 274 -30.70 -33.00 37.29
N ILE A 275 -30.31 -34.04 36.55
CA ILE A 275 -29.73 -34.01 35.20
C ILE A 275 -30.87 -34.35 34.23
N HIS A 276 -31.04 -33.60 33.15
CA HIS A 276 -31.44 -34.06 31.80
C HIS A 276 -31.33 -32.84 30.87
N GLU A 277 -30.42 -32.80 29.90
CA GLU A 277 -30.43 -33.48 28.58
C GLU A 277 -31.28 -32.72 27.54
N GLN A 278 -30.74 -32.71 26.31
CA GLN A 278 -31.39 -32.45 25.02
C GLN A 278 -31.53 -31.00 24.57
N LEU A 279 -31.45 -30.65 23.29
CA LEU A 279 -30.84 -31.15 22.06
C LEU A 279 -31.14 -30.01 21.05
N SER A 280 -30.22 -29.79 20.11
CA SER A 280 -30.51 -29.45 18.70
C SER A 280 -31.51 -28.34 18.36
N LEU A 281 -30.99 -27.25 17.78
CA LEU A 281 -31.13 -26.92 16.35
C LEU A 281 -29.94 -26.07 15.90
#